data_AF-A0A370NNQ3-F1
#
_entry.id   AF-A0A370NNQ3-F1
#
_cell.length_a   1.000
_cell.length_b   1.000
_cell.length_c   1.000
_cell.angle_alpha   90.00
_cell.angle_beta   90.00
_cell.angle_gamma   90.00
#
_symmetry.space_group_name_H-M   'P 1'
#
loop_
_entity.id
_entity.type
_entity.pdbx_description
1 polymer ?
#
loop_
_entity_poly.entity_id
_entity_poly.type
_entity_poly.pdbx_seq_one_letter_code
_entity_poly.pdbx_strand_id
1 'polypeptide(L)' 'MPKTIAPLPRGHYWATPRAPFPLDGPNGHDEVFPGAHCISDGKWVTFYKDGEEVWACNATYAAAHFDFAAVSRAGASTAD' A
#
# COMPACT_ATOMS: atom_id res chain seq x y z
N MET A 1 -16.65 -14.79 15.66
CA MET A 1 -15.20 -14.65 15.88
C MET A 1 -14.72 -13.54 14.96
N PRO A 2 -14.10 -12.45 15.45
CA PRO A 2 -13.50 -11.47 14.54
C PRO A 2 -12.40 -12.18 13.75
N LYS A 3 -12.42 -12.06 12.42
CA LYS A 3 -11.30 -12.51 11.58
C LYS A 3 -10.10 -11.63 11.96
N THR A 4 -9.13 -12.18 12.69
CA THR A 4 -7.87 -11.47 12.96
C THR A 4 -7.17 -11.27 11.62
N ILE A 5 -7.03 -10.01 11.21
CA ILE A 5 -6.29 -9.63 10.00
C ILE A 5 -4.82 -9.65 10.37
N ALA A 6 -4.04 -10.49 9.69
CA ALA A 6 -2.59 -10.50 9.86
C ALA A 6 -2.00 -9.24 9.22
N PRO A 7 -0.97 -8.62 9.84
CA PRO A 7 -0.28 -7.48 9.24
C PRO A 7 0.37 -7.89 7.91
N LEU A 8 0.43 -6.95 6.96
CA LEU A 8 1.17 -7.13 5.72
C LEU A 8 2.65 -7.45 6.03
N PRO A 9 3.22 -8.54 5.49
CA PRO A 9 4.63 -8.86 5.69
C PRO A 9 5.56 -7.81 5.10
N ARG A 10 6.82 -7.83 5.53
CA ARG A 10 7.85 -6.96 4.95
C ARG A 10 8.02 -7.26 3.46
N GLY A 11 7.99 -6.21 2.64
CA GLY A 11 8.13 -6.35 1.20
C GLY A 11 7.73 -5.09 0.43
N HIS A 12 7.87 -5.18 -0.89
CA HIS A 12 7.44 -4.15 -1.83
C HIS A 12 6.22 -4.66 -2.56
N TYR A 13 5.16 -3.86 -2.60
CA TYR A 13 3.87 -4.26 -3.13
C TYR A 13 3.25 -3.15 -3.97
N TRP A 14 2.43 -3.54 -4.92
CA TRP A 14 1.45 -2.67 -5.54
C TRP A 14 0.15 -2.84 -4.76
N ALA A 15 -0.35 -1.75 -4.18
CA ALA A 15 -1.54 -1.74 -3.36
C ALA A 15 -2.73 -1.17 -4.15
N THR A 16 -3.83 -1.91 -4.17
CA THR A 16 -5.09 -1.49 -4.80
C THR A 16 -6.16 -1.36 -3.71
N PRO A 17 -6.81 -0.19 -3.53
CA PRO A 17 -7.85 -0.01 -2.53
C PRO A 17 -9.09 -0.87 -2.82
N ARG A 18 -9.65 -1.54 -1.80
CA ARG A 18 -10.90 -2.30 -1.94
C ARG A 18 -12.12 -1.38 -1.89
N ALA A 19 -13.05 -1.53 -2.84
CA ALA A 19 -14.30 -0.78 -2.85
C ALA A 19 -15.32 -1.30 -1.80
N PRO A 20 -16.15 -0.43 -1.18
CA PRO A 20 -16.11 1.03 -1.27
C PRO A 20 -14.96 1.58 -0.42
N PHE A 21 -14.03 2.25 -1.08
CA PHE A 21 -12.93 2.93 -0.43
C PHE A 21 -13.33 4.41 -0.30
N PRO A 22 -13.51 4.95 0.91
CA PRO A 22 -13.91 6.35 1.05
C PRO A 22 -12.76 7.25 0.57
N LEU A 23 -12.91 7.77 -0.64
CA LEU A 23 -11.95 8.69 -1.28
C LEU A 23 -11.99 10.08 -0.61
N ASP A 24 -13.14 10.47 -0.08
CA ASP A 24 -13.38 11.85 0.42
C ASP A 24 -13.06 12.03 1.93
N GLY A 25 -12.20 11.17 2.49
CA GLY A 25 -11.81 11.27 3.90
C GLY A 25 -10.62 12.24 4.10
N PRO A 26 -10.54 12.98 5.23
CA PRO A 26 -9.45 13.92 5.53
C PRO A 26 -8.06 13.28 5.72
N ASN A 27 -7.93 11.99 5.41
CA ASN A 27 -6.74 11.18 5.68
C ASN A 27 -5.86 10.94 4.44
N GLY A 28 -6.15 11.59 3.30
CA GLY A 28 -5.29 11.58 2.09
C GLY A 28 -5.25 10.25 1.34
N HIS A 29 -6.30 9.43 1.45
CA HIS A 29 -6.32 8.10 0.83
C HIS A 29 -6.60 8.14 -0.68
N ASP A 30 -7.12 9.26 -1.18
CA ASP A 30 -7.37 9.55 -2.59
C ASP A 30 -6.09 9.48 -3.43
N GLU A 31 -4.94 9.84 -2.85
CA GLU A 31 -3.66 9.78 -3.55
C GLU A 31 -3.23 8.34 -3.92
N VAL A 32 -3.70 7.35 -3.15
CA VAL A 32 -3.43 5.91 -3.34
C VAL A 32 -4.36 5.29 -4.40
N PHE A 33 -5.42 5.97 -4.82
CA PHE A 33 -6.31 5.49 -5.88
C PHE A 33 -5.74 5.79 -7.28
N PRO A 34 -5.92 4.90 -8.28
CA PRO A 34 -6.51 3.55 -8.22
C PRO A 34 -5.56 2.46 -7.72
N GLY A 35 -4.30 2.80 -7.50
CA GLY A 35 -3.30 1.97 -6.85
C GLY A 35 -2.00 2.73 -6.70
N ALA A 36 -1.15 2.30 -5.76
CA ALA A 36 0.16 2.90 -5.53
C ALA A 36 1.21 1.85 -5.17
N HIS A 37 2.48 2.19 -5.40
CA HIS A 37 3.58 1.41 -4.85
C HIS A 37 3.59 1.59 -3.34
N CYS A 38 3.89 0.53 -2.59
CA CYS A 38 4.09 0.64 -1.17
C CYS A 38 5.19 -0.30 -0.68
N ILE A 39 5.78 0.08 0.45
CA ILE A 39 6.81 -0.69 1.14
C ILE A 39 6.28 -0.97 2.54
N SER A 40 6.25 -2.25 2.91
CA SER A 40 5.96 -2.65 4.29
C SER A 40 7.22 -3.08 5.00
N ASP A 41 7.32 -2.73 6.28
CA ASP A 41 8.36 -3.20 7.18
C ASP A 41 7.87 -4.34 8.12
N GLY A 42 6.60 -4.75 7.99
CA GLY A 42 5.88 -5.69 8.85
C GLY A 42 5.05 -5.05 9.96
N LYS A 43 5.13 -3.73 10.15
CA LYS A 43 4.41 -2.94 11.17
C LYS A 43 3.75 -1.71 10.56
N TRP A 44 4.44 -1.05 9.65
CA TRP A 44 4.02 0.12 8.89
C TRP A 44 4.09 -0.18 7.39
N VAL A 45 3.30 0.57 6.63
CA VAL A 45 3.24 0.56 5.18
C VAL A 45 3.28 2.00 4.71
N THR A 46 4.29 2.31 3.92
CA THR A 46 4.46 3.62 3.28
C THR A 46 4.12 3.50 1.81
N PHE A 47 3.24 4.37 1.33
CA PHE A 47 2.75 4.43 -0.04
C PHE A 47 3.48 5.54 -0.77
N TYR A 48 3.83 5.24 -2.03
CA TYR A 48 4.60 6.09 -2.90
C TYR A 48 3.88 6.27 -4.23
N LYS A 49 3.86 7.51 -4.72
CA LYS A 49 3.38 7.87 -6.05
C LYS A 49 4.44 8.73 -6.71
N ASP A 50 4.82 8.35 -7.93
CA ASP A 50 5.88 9.04 -8.69
C ASP A 50 7.23 9.20 -7.94
N GLY A 51 7.48 8.33 -6.96
CA GLY A 51 8.69 8.34 -6.12
C GLY A 51 8.58 9.15 -4.83
N GLU A 52 7.49 9.87 -4.60
CA GLU A 52 7.25 10.63 -3.36
C GLU A 52 6.38 9.84 -2.39
N GLU A 53 6.69 9.96 -1.09
CA GLU A 53 5.83 9.43 -0.03
C GLU A 53 4.55 10.26 0.04
N VAL A 54 3.43 9.61 -0.26
CA VAL A 54 2.11 10.26 -0.25
C VAL A 54 1.34 9.95 1.03
N TRP A 55 1.56 8.76 1.60
CA TRP A 55 0.79 8.31 2.75
C TRP A 55 1.47 7.17 3.48
N ALA A 56 1.20 7.04 4.79
CA ALA A 56 1.65 5.90 5.58
C ALA A 56 0.57 5.46 6.57
N CYS A 57 0.44 4.15 6.75
CA CYS A 57 -0.45 3.56 7.74
C CYS A 57 0.13 2.28 8.35
N ASN A 58 -0.53 1.74 9.37
CA ASN A 58 -0.07 0.48 9.96
C ASN A 58 -0.39 -0.71 9.03
N ALA A 59 0.45 -1.75 9.09
CA ALA A 59 0.38 -2.89 8.20
C ALA A 59 -0.90 -3.72 8.34
N THR A 60 -1.55 -3.69 9.50
CA THR A 60 -2.84 -4.36 9.72
C THR A 60 -3.98 -3.64 9.02
N TYR A 61 -4.00 -2.30 9.08
CA TYR A 61 -4.94 -1.46 8.36
C TYR A 61 -4.78 -1.65 6.86
N ALA A 62 -3.54 -1.60 6.38
CA ALA A 62 -3.22 -1.84 4.97
C ALA A 62 -3.77 -3.20 4.51
N ALA A 63 -3.49 -4.28 5.24
CA ALA A 63 -4.00 -5.63 4.95
C ALA A 63 -5.54 -5.76 4.97
N ALA A 64 -6.22 -4.93 5.75
CA ALA A 64 -7.68 -4.91 5.83
C ALA A 64 -8.32 -4.24 4.60
N HIS A 65 -7.72 -3.15 4.12
CA HIS A 65 -8.35 -2.23 3.17
C HIS A 65 -7.81 -2.31 1.73
N PHE A 66 -6.68 -2.98 1.52
CA PHE A 66 -6.03 -3.06 0.21
C PHE A 66 -5.77 -4.51 -0.21
N ASP A 67 -5.74 -4.72 -1.52
CA ASP A 67 -5.19 -5.90 -2.15
C ASP A 67 -3.75 -5.62 -2.56
N PHE A 68 -2.84 -6.59 -2.31
CA PHE A 68 -1.41 -6.42 -2.56
C PHE A 68 -0.92 -7.43 -3.58
N ALA A 69 -0.28 -6.93 -4.63
CA ALA A 69 0.53 -7.73 -5.54
C ALA A 69 2.01 -7.50 -5.20
N ALA A 70 2.75 -8.58 -4.94
CA ALA A 70 4.19 -8.47 -4.72
C ALA A 70 4.85 -7.93 -5.99
N VAL A 71 5.58 -6.82 -5.87
CA VAL A 71 6.35 -6.29 -6.98
C VAL A 71 7.73 -6.88 -6.86
N SER A 72 8.02 -7.90 -7.68
CA SER A 72 9.41 -8.28 -7.90
C SER A 72 10.15 -7.05 -8.38
N ARG A 73 11.26 -6.71 -7.72
CA ARG A 73 12.19 -5.64 -8.13
C ARG A 73 12.91 -6.03 -9.43
N ALA A 74 12.15 -6.30 -10.48
CA ALA A 74 12.59 -6.59 -11.84
C ALA A 74 12.01 -5.46 -12.69
N GLY A 75 12.73 -4.33 -12.78
CA GLY A 75 12.24 -3.18 -13.52
C GLY A 75 12.92 -1.84 -13.23
N ALA A 76 13.85 -1.75 -12.28
CA ALA A 76 14.82 -0.65 -12.29
C ALA A 76 15.87 -0.96 -13.37
N SER A 77 15.45 -0.89 -14.63
CA SER A 77 16.37 -0.83 -15.76
C SER A 77 17.22 0.42 -15.55
N THR A 78 18.49 0.19 -15.24
CA THR A 78 19.58 1.15 -15.45
C THR A 78 19.48 1.66 -16.89
N ALA A 79 19.02 2.89 -17.07
CA ALA A 79 19.30 3.65 -18.27
C ALA A 79 20.67 4.31 -18.05
N ASP A 80 21.61 3.92 -18.90
CA ASP A 80 22.97 4.44 -19.07
C ASP A 80 22.96 5.92 -19.47
#